data_AF-W1YKQ4-F1
#
_entry.id   AF-W1YKQ4-F1
#
_cell.length_a   1.000
_cell.length_b   1.000
_cell.length_c   1.000
_cell.angle_alpha   90.00
_cell.angle_beta   90.00
_cell.angle_gamma   90.00
#
_symmetry.space_group_name_H-M   'P 1'
#
loop_
_entity.id
_entity.type
_entity.pdbx_description
1 polymer ?
#
loop_
_entity_poly.entity_id
_entity_poly.type
_entity_poly.pdbx_seq_one_letter_code
_entity_poly.pdbx_strand_id
1 'polypeptide(L)' 'MSKAGKITAAISGAFLLLIVVAIILIATFDWNRLKPTINQKVSAELNRPFAIRGDLGV' A
#
# COMPACT_ATOMS: atom_id res chain seq x y z
N MET A 1 -10.03 -24.65 25.51
CA MET A 1 -10.50 -23.50 24.70
C MET A 1 -11.85 -23.84 24.11
N SER A 2 -12.86 -22.99 24.29
CA SER A 2 -14.15 -23.19 23.62
C SER A 2 -13.96 -23.11 22.10
N LYS A 3 -14.84 -23.76 21.32
CA LYS A 3 -14.76 -23.71 19.84
C LYS A 3 -14.76 -22.26 19.33
N ALA A 4 -15.47 -21.37 20.01
CA ALA A 4 -15.48 -19.93 19.73
C ALA A 4 -14.09 -19.29 19.90
N GLY A 5 -13.38 -19.56 21.02
CA GLY A 5 -12.06 -18.98 21.26
C GLY A 5 -11.00 -19.41 20.22
N LYS A 6 -11.13 -20.62 19.66
CA LYS A 6 -10.22 -21.12 18.62
C LYS A 6 -10.45 -20.40 17.27
N ILE A 7 -11.70 -20.09 16.94
CA ILE A 7 -12.06 -19.37 15.71
C ILE A 7 -11.66 -17.90 15.80
N THR A 8 -11.93 -17.24 16.93
CA THR A 8 -11.54 -15.84 17.14
C THR A 8 -10.02 -15.68 17.03
N ALA A 9 -9.24 -16.57 17.66
CA ALA A 9 -7.79 -16.55 17.55
C ALA A 9 -7.29 -16.75 16.11
N ALA A 10 -7.92 -17.66 15.35
CA ALA A 10 -7.57 -17.88 13.95
C ALA A 10 -7.86 -16.67 13.07
N ILE A 11 -9.02 -16.02 13.25
CA ILE A 11 -9.41 -14.81 12.51
C ILE A 11 -8.48 -13.65 12.86
N SER A 12 -8.21 -13.41 14.13
CA SER A 12 -7.29 -12.35 14.57
C SER A 12 -5.87 -12.59 14.05
N GLY A 13 -5.39 -13.84 14.06
CA GLY A 13 -4.09 -14.21 13.49
C GLY A 13 -4.01 -13.96 11.99
N ALA A 14 -5.04 -14.38 11.23
CA ALA A 14 -5.11 -14.13 9.80
C ALA A 14 -5.20 -12.63 9.46
N PHE A 15 -5.94 -11.86 10.25
CA PHE A 15 -6.06 -10.41 10.08
C PHE A 15 -4.73 -9.71 10.34
N LEU A 16 -4.01 -10.06 11.40
CA LEU A 16 -2.67 -9.55 11.68
C LEU A 16 -1.69 -9.90 10.57
N LEU A 17 -1.73 -11.14 10.05
CA LEU A 17 -0.91 -11.56 8.92
C LEU A 17 -1.17 -10.69 7.68
N LEU A 18 -2.44 -10.40 7.36
CA LEU A 18 -2.79 -9.53 6.24
C LEU A 18 -2.21 -8.12 6.40
N ILE A 19 -2.24 -7.56 7.62
CA ILE A 19 -1.63 -6.26 7.90
C ILE A 19 -0.12 -6.29 7.65
N VAL A 20 0.58 -7.32 8.15
CA VAL A 20 2.03 -7.46 7.94
C VAL A 20 2.35 -7.55 6.46
N VAL A 21 1.61 -8.37 5.70
CA VAL A 21 1.79 -8.48 4.25
C VAL A 21 1.55 -7.14 3.55
N ALA A 22 0.51 -6.40 3.94
CA ALA A 22 0.25 -5.06 3.40
C ALA A 22 1.41 -4.09 3.68
N ILE A 23 1.95 -4.10 4.91
CA ILE A 23 3.11 -3.27 5.27
C ILE A 23 4.33 -3.66 4.43
N ILE A 24 4.61 -4.96 4.27
CA ILE A 24 5.71 -5.43 3.43
C ILE A 24 5.53 -4.97 1.98
N LEU A 25 4.33 -5.09 1.42
CA LEU A 25 4.06 -4.59 0.07
C LEU A 25 4.29 -3.09 -0.01
N ILE A 26 3.83 -2.30 0.97
CA ILE A 26 4.09 -0.85 0.98
C ILE A 26 5.59 -0.55 1.11
N ALA A 27 6.34 -1.30 1.93
CA ALA A 27 7.77 -1.04 2.12
C ALA A 27 8.64 -1.53 0.95
N THR A 28 8.24 -2.60 0.26
CA THR A 28 9.05 -3.25 -0.78
C THR A 28 8.64 -2.86 -2.20
N PHE A 29 7.41 -2.37 -2.39
CA PHE A 29 6.95 -1.96 -3.69
C PHE A 29 7.55 -0.61 -4.06
N ASP A 30 8.20 -0.55 -5.23
CA ASP A 30 8.78 0.69 -5.73
C ASP A 30 7.67 1.66 -6.19
N TRP A 31 7.20 2.47 -5.24
CA TRP A 31 6.21 3.52 -5.46
C TRP A 31 6.66 4.53 -6.53
N ASN A 32 7.95 4.63 -6.79
CA ASN A 32 8.47 5.52 -7.83
C ASN A 32 8.07 5.06 -9.23
N ARG A 33 7.71 3.78 -9.42
CA ARG A 33 7.24 3.25 -10.70
C ARG A 33 5.81 3.69 -11.04
N LEU A 34 5.00 4.06 -10.05
CA LEU A 34 3.65 4.59 -10.24
C LEU A 34 3.64 6.13 -10.45
N LYS A 35 4.70 6.84 -10.05
CA LYS A 35 4.86 8.28 -10.27
C LYS A 35 4.63 8.74 -11.71
N PRO A 36 5.24 8.14 -12.76
CA PRO A 36 5.08 8.65 -14.12
C PRO A 36 3.62 8.59 -14.60
N THR A 37 2.90 7.52 -14.27
CA THR A 37 1.49 7.34 -14.64
C THR A 37 0.59 8.36 -13.94
N ILE A 38 0.85 8.63 -12.65
CA ILE A 38 0.09 9.64 -11.88
C ILE A 38 0.43 11.04 -12.37
N ASN A 39 1.71 11.36 -12.57
CA ASN A 39 2.16 12.65 -13.08
C ASN A 39 1.56 12.95 -14.46
N GLN A 40 1.45 11.96 -15.35
CA GLN A 40 0.83 12.14 -16.65
C GLN A 40 -0.68 12.43 -16.54
N LYS A 41 -1.42 11.71 -15.70
CA LYS A 41 -2.85 11.95 -15.49
C LYS A 41 -3.13 13.30 -14.85
N VAL A 42 -2.38 13.64 -13.80
CA VAL A 42 -2.50 14.91 -13.08
C VAL A 42 -2.01 16.08 -13.95
N SER A 43 -0.95 15.93 -14.73
CA SER A 43 -0.49 16.98 -15.66
C SER A 43 -1.47 17.22 -16.80
N ALA A 44 -2.16 16.16 -17.27
CA ALA A 44 -3.22 16.27 -18.27
C ALA A 44 -4.45 17.00 -17.71
N GLU A 45 -4.82 16.74 -16.45
CA GLU A 45 -5.96 17.41 -15.79
C GLU A 45 -5.63 18.85 -15.34
N LEU A 46 -4.40 19.13 -14.87
CA LEU A 46 -3.98 20.47 -14.44
C LEU A 46 -3.43 21.36 -15.57
N ASN A 47 -3.25 20.86 -16.79
CA ASN A 47 -2.64 21.60 -17.92
C ASN A 47 -1.28 22.24 -17.58
N ARG A 48 -0.54 21.67 -16.61
CA ARG A 48 0.79 22.11 -16.19
C ARG A 48 1.67 20.91 -15.89
N PRO A 49 2.98 20.98 -16.17
CA PRO A 49 3.90 19.89 -15.87
C PRO A 49 4.00 19.69 -14.35
N PHE A 50 3.42 18.59 -13.87
CA PHE A 50 3.50 18.14 -12.49
C PHE A 50 4.51 17.00 -12.41
N ALA A 51 5.65 17.25 -11.78
CA ALA A 51 6.70 16.25 -11.56
C ALA A 51 6.94 16.10 -10.06
N ILE A 52 6.61 14.94 -9.50
CA ILE A 52 6.99 14.56 -8.14
C ILE A 52 8.52 14.31 -8.12
N ARG A 53 9.29 15.31 -7.66
CA ARG A 53 10.77 15.29 -7.59
C ARG A 53 11.33 14.62 -6.31
N GLY A 54 10.50 14.38 -5.29
CA GLY A 54 10.92 13.75 -4.04
C GLY A 54 10.69 12.24 -4.08
N ASP A 55 11.62 11.45 -3.53
CA ASP A 55 11.48 9.99 -3.40
C ASP A 55 10.26 9.62 -2.54
N LEU A 56 9.48 8.64 -2.97
CA LEU A 56 8.37 8.08 -2.17
C LEU A 56 8.81 6.82 -1.42
N GLY A 57 10.10 6.48 -1.47
CA GLY A 57 10.72 5.49 -0.61
C GLY A 57 10.48 5.83 0.85
N VAL A 58 9.94 4.86 1.57
CA VAL A 58 9.90 4.85 3.05
C VAL A 58 11.23 4.34 3.61
#